data_AF-A0A844EM41-F1
#
_entry.id   AF-A0A844EM41-F1
#
_cell.length_a   1.000
_cell.length_b   1.000
_cell.length_c   1.000
_cell.angle_alpha   90.00
_cell.angle_beta   90.00
_cell.angle_gamma   90.00
#
_symmetry.space_group_name_H-M   'P 1'
#
loop_
_entity.id
_entity.type
_entity.pdbx_description
1 polymer ?
#
loop_
_entity_poly.entity_id
_entity_poly.type
_entity_poly.pdbx_seq_one_letter_code
_entity_poly.pdbx_strand_id
1 'polypeptide(L)'
;MTKTATKSNVTLVTIALFIATFMAAIEGTIVSTAMPTIVGDLRGVSLMNWVFSIFLLTNAIATPIYGKLADSFGRKPMFIVGILIFIFGSVMSGLSNSMLVLIFWRAIQGIGAGSIMPISNTIIADIYPLEKRAQVLGLNSSAWGIASVIAPLLGGFIVDRLSWHWIFFINLPIG
;
A
#
# COMPACT_ATOMS: atom_id res chain seq x y z
N MET A 1 -19.94 13.99 -30.62
CA MET A 1 -19.69 12.58 -30.30
C MET A 1 -19.72 12.43 -28.78
N THR A 2 -20.87 12.04 -28.25
CA THR A 2 -21.14 11.81 -26.82
C THR A 2 -20.43 10.53 -26.38
N LYS A 3 -19.36 10.65 -25.58
CA LYS A 3 -18.76 9.50 -24.90
C LYS A 3 -19.82 8.90 -23.97
N THR A 4 -20.25 7.68 -24.29
CA THR A 4 -21.09 6.85 -23.42
C THR A 4 -20.32 6.59 -22.13
N ALA A 5 -20.52 7.43 -21.11
CA ALA A 5 -19.93 7.23 -19.80
C ALA A 5 -20.58 5.99 -19.18
N THR A 6 -19.85 4.87 -19.19
CA THR A 6 -20.22 3.66 -18.46
C THR A 6 -20.45 4.06 -17.01
N LYS A 7 -21.69 3.99 -16.52
CA LYS A 7 -22.01 4.26 -15.11
C LYS A 7 -21.21 3.27 -14.27
N SER A 8 -20.08 3.72 -13.72
CA SER A 8 -19.27 2.91 -12.84
C SER A 8 -20.09 2.61 -11.58
N ASN A 9 -20.16 1.34 -11.19
CA ASN A 9 -20.87 0.94 -9.98
C ASN A 9 -20.10 1.51 -8.77
N VAL A 10 -20.64 2.57 -8.18
CA VAL A 10 -20.04 3.32 -7.06
C VAL A 10 -19.67 2.37 -5.92
N THR A 11 -20.50 1.38 -5.62
CA THR A 11 -20.23 0.38 -4.58
C THR A 11 -18.99 -0.45 -4.90
N LEU A 12 -18.83 -0.89 -6.15
CA LEU A 12 -17.68 -1.70 -6.57
C LEU A 12 -16.38 -0.88 -6.55
N VAL A 13 -16.46 0.40 -6.92
CA VAL A 13 -15.33 1.34 -6.78
C VAL A 13 -14.93 1.47 -5.32
N THR A 14 -15.89 1.73 -4.42
CA THR A 14 -15.62 1.88 -2.98
C THR A 14 -14.99 0.63 -2.37
N ILE A 15 -15.46 -0.57 -2.74
CA ILE A 15 -14.87 -1.84 -2.31
C ILE A 15 -13.42 -1.94 -2.78
N ALA A 16 -13.13 -1.62 -4.05
CA ALA A 16 -11.77 -1.64 -4.58
C ALA A 16 -10.84 -0.65 -3.86
N LEU A 17 -11.32 0.56 -3.55
CA LEU A 17 -10.56 1.56 -2.79
C LEU A 17 -10.29 1.10 -1.35
N PHE A 18 -11.27 0.48 -0.71
CA PHE A 18 -11.11 -0.10 0.62
C PHE A 18 -10.06 -1.21 0.62
N ILE A 19 -10.16 -2.14 -0.34
CA ILE A 19 -9.22 -3.25 -0.50
C ILE A 19 -7.79 -2.73 -0.73
N ALA A 20 -7.61 -1.74 -1.62
CA ALA A 20 -6.31 -1.16 -1.89
C ALA A 20 -5.74 -0.43 -0.65
N THR A 21 -6.57 0.31 0.08
CA THR A 21 -6.17 0.99 1.33
C THR A 21 -5.78 -0.03 2.40
N PHE A 22 -6.53 -1.12 2.53
CA PHE A 22 -6.25 -2.23 3.43
C PHE A 22 -4.94 -2.93 3.09
N MET A 23 -4.69 -3.18 1.80
CA MET A 23 -3.44 -3.75 1.29
C MET A 23 -2.22 -2.90 1.71
N ALA A 24 -2.31 -1.58 1.54
CA ALA A 24 -1.26 -0.65 1.96
C ALA A 24 -1.07 -0.61 3.49
N ALA A 25 -2.17 -0.70 4.26
CA ALA A 25 -2.13 -0.70 5.72
C ALA A 25 -1.52 -1.99 6.28
N ILE A 26 -1.86 -3.16 5.71
CA ILE A 26 -1.25 -4.44 6.05
C ILE A 26 0.26 -4.38 5.87
N GLU A 27 0.74 -3.92 4.71
CA GLU A 27 2.16 -3.85 4.40
C GLU A 27 2.96 -3.07 5.45
N GLY A 28 2.44 -1.90 5.87
CA GLY A 28 3.09 -1.07 6.88
C GLY A 28 3.23 -1.77 8.24
N THR A 29 2.28 -2.64 8.59
CA THR A 29 2.23 -3.29 9.89
C THR A 29 2.90 -4.66 9.90
N ILE A 30 2.70 -5.49 8.86
CA ILE A 30 3.20 -6.86 8.81
C ILE A 30 4.74 -6.91 8.78
N VAL A 31 5.37 -5.95 8.10
CA VAL A 31 6.83 -5.84 8.03
C VAL A 31 7.43 -5.54 9.40
N SER A 32 6.70 -4.80 10.26
CA SER A 32 7.09 -4.56 11.66
C SER A 32 7.22 -5.86 12.45
N THR A 33 6.25 -6.75 12.28
CA THR A 33 6.24 -8.05 12.97
C THR A 33 7.36 -8.98 12.51
N ALA A 34 7.71 -8.95 11.22
CA ALA A 34 8.75 -9.81 10.66
C ALA A 34 10.18 -9.26 10.84
N MET A 35 10.32 -8.00 11.28
CA MET A 35 11.61 -7.31 11.29
C MET A 35 12.72 -8.04 12.07
N PRO A 36 12.48 -8.61 13.26
CA PRO A 36 13.52 -9.35 13.98
C PRO A 36 14.09 -10.52 13.17
N THR A 37 13.23 -11.25 12.45
CA THR A 37 13.64 -12.37 11.60
C THR A 37 14.37 -11.90 10.35
N ILE A 38 13.89 -10.85 9.68
CA ILE A 38 14.57 -10.25 8.51
C ILE A 38 16.01 -9.84 8.89
N VAL A 39 16.18 -9.18 10.03
CA VAL A 39 17.48 -8.73 10.51
C VAL A 39 18.38 -9.88 10.90
N GLY A 40 17.83 -10.94 11.51
CA GLY A 40 18.56 -12.18 11.83
C GLY A 40 19.09 -12.88 10.58
N ASP A 41 18.25 -13.02 9.56
CA ASP A 41 18.58 -13.70 8.30
C ASP A 41 19.57 -12.89 7.45
N LEU A 42 19.35 -11.58 7.32
CA LEU A 42 20.14 -10.70 6.47
C LEU A 42 21.34 -10.04 7.20
N ARG A 43 21.51 -10.31 8.50
CA ARG A 43 22.59 -9.83 9.37
C ARG A 43 22.81 -8.31 9.32
N GLY A 44 21.72 -7.55 9.33
CA GLY A 44 21.70 -6.11 9.04
C GLY A 44 21.13 -5.21 10.16
N VAL A 45 21.44 -5.48 11.44
CA VAL A 45 20.83 -4.78 12.60
C VAL A 45 20.95 -3.25 12.50
N SER A 46 22.12 -2.74 12.10
CA SER A 46 22.37 -1.31 11.95
C SER A 46 21.50 -0.63 10.88
N LEU A 47 20.93 -1.42 9.97
CA LEU A 47 20.11 -0.98 8.85
C LEU A 47 18.61 -1.25 9.06
N MET A 48 18.22 -1.86 10.18
CA MET A 48 16.82 -2.22 10.48
C MET A 48 15.85 -1.05 10.33
N ASN A 49 16.21 0.12 10.89
CA ASN A 49 15.35 1.31 10.86
C ASN A 49 15.19 1.88 9.45
N TRP A 50 16.16 1.64 8.55
CA TRP A 50 16.09 2.12 7.17
C TRP A 50 14.99 1.43 6.36
N VAL A 51 14.65 0.18 6.68
CA VAL A 51 13.59 -0.59 5.99
C VAL A 51 12.22 0.10 6.10
N PHE A 52 11.94 0.72 7.25
CA PHE A 52 10.73 1.53 7.45
C PHE A 52 10.92 2.96 6.99
N SER A 53 12.03 3.59 7.37
CA SER A 53 12.25 5.02 7.16
C SER A 53 12.27 5.37 5.67
N ILE A 54 12.90 4.55 4.83
CA ILE A 54 12.98 4.83 3.39
C ILE A 54 11.61 4.71 2.71
N PHE A 55 10.79 3.75 3.14
CA PHE A 55 9.44 3.56 2.63
C PHE A 55 8.56 4.75 3.00
N LEU A 56 8.60 5.18 4.27
CA LEU A 56 7.83 6.34 4.73
C LEU A 56 8.30 7.64 4.07
N LEU A 57 9.62 7.82 3.91
CA LEU A 57 10.20 8.98 3.25
C LEU A 57 9.76 9.09 1.79
N THR A 58 9.90 8.01 1.01
CA THR A 58 9.50 7.98 -0.39
C THR A 58 7.99 8.11 -0.57
N ASN A 59 7.20 7.49 0.31
CA ASN A 59 5.75 7.65 0.33
C ASN A 59 5.35 9.12 0.60
N ALA A 60 5.95 9.76 1.60
CA ALA A 60 5.69 11.16 1.93
C ALA A 60 6.05 12.10 0.76
N ILE A 61 7.15 11.83 0.05
CA ILE A 61 7.56 12.60 -1.14
C ILE A 61 6.60 12.34 -2.32
N ALA A 62 6.19 11.10 -2.54
CA ALA A 62 5.35 10.71 -3.67
C ALA A 62 3.90 11.19 -3.53
N THR A 63 3.37 11.27 -2.31
CA THR A 63 1.99 11.68 -2.01
C THR A 63 1.56 12.99 -2.71
N PRO A 64 2.26 14.14 -2.54
CA PRO A 64 1.89 15.38 -3.22
C PRO A 64 2.10 15.32 -4.74
N ILE A 65 3.09 14.55 -5.21
CA ILE A 65 3.35 14.36 -6.64
C ILE A 65 2.16 13.64 -7.29
N TYR A 66 1.70 12.54 -6.69
CA TYR A 66 0.52 11.82 -7.16
C TYR A 66 -0.75 12.65 -7.09
N GLY A 67 -0.91 13.50 -6.08
CA GLY A 67 -2.03 14.45 -6.02
C GLY A 67 -2.11 15.31 -7.29
N LYS A 68 -1.01 16.00 -7.62
CA LYS A 68 -0.91 16.86 -8.81
C LYS A 68 -1.05 16.07 -10.11
N LEU A 69 -0.42 14.90 -10.21
CA LEU A 69 -0.53 14.04 -11.39
C LEU A 69 -1.95 13.51 -11.57
N ALA A 70 -2.64 13.15 -10.49
CA ALA A 70 -4.02 12.68 -10.54
C ALA A 70 -5.01 13.79 -10.93
N ASP A 71 -4.73 15.04 -10.56
CA ASP A 71 -5.50 16.20 -11.03
C ASP A 71 -5.33 16.42 -12.54
N SER A 72 -4.12 16.18 -13.05
CA SER A 72 -3.75 16.48 -14.45
C SER A 72 -4.08 15.35 -15.42
N PHE A 73 -3.82 14.10 -15.04
CA PHE A 73 -3.95 12.90 -15.87
C PHE A 73 -5.15 12.02 -15.49
N GLY A 74 -5.88 12.39 -14.43
CA GLY A 74 -7.04 11.68 -13.92
C GLY A 74 -6.72 10.71 -12.78
N ARG A 75 -7.72 10.46 -11.92
CA ARG A 75 -7.59 9.64 -10.70
C ARG A 75 -7.25 8.18 -10.99
N LYS A 76 -8.06 7.53 -11.84
CA LYS A 76 -7.97 6.08 -12.09
C LYS A 76 -6.61 5.65 -12.67
N PRO A 77 -6.06 6.28 -13.73
CA PRO A 77 -4.76 5.88 -14.26
C PRO A 77 -3.64 6.01 -13.23
N MET A 78 -3.60 7.12 -12.48
CA MET A 78 -2.56 7.35 -11.47
C MET A 78 -2.68 6.40 -10.27
N PHE A 79 -3.90 6.03 -9.90
CA PHE A 79 -4.15 5.00 -8.88
C PHE A 79 -3.58 3.64 -9.31
N ILE A 80 -3.89 3.20 -10.53
CA ILE A 80 -3.41 1.91 -11.07
C ILE A 80 -1.88 1.91 -11.20
N VAL A 81 -1.28 2.98 -11.72
CA VAL A 81 0.18 3.08 -11.84
C VAL A 81 0.86 2.92 -10.47
N GLY A 82 0.38 3.61 -9.44
CA GLY A 82 0.99 3.47 -8.12
C GLY A 82 0.75 2.10 -7.48
N ILE A 83 -0.39 1.46 -7.71
CA ILE A 83 -0.62 0.05 -7.30
C ILE A 83 0.40 -0.87 -7.99
N LEU A 84 0.62 -0.72 -9.29
CA LEU A 84 1.60 -1.55 -10.02
C LEU A 84 3.03 -1.34 -9.50
N ILE A 85 3.43 -0.09 -9.21
CA ILE A 85 4.73 0.22 -8.62
C ILE A 85 4.84 -0.39 -7.21
N PHE A 86 3.77 -0.31 -6.42
CA PHE A 86 3.70 -0.89 -5.09
C PHE A 86 3.88 -2.41 -5.15
N ILE A 87 3.12 -3.12 -5.98
CA ILE A 87 3.23 -4.57 -6.13
C ILE A 87 4.62 -4.95 -6.64
N PHE A 88 5.15 -4.25 -7.63
CA PHE A 88 6.48 -4.51 -8.15
C PHE A 88 7.56 -4.37 -7.07
N GLY A 89 7.52 -3.28 -6.29
CA GLY A 89 8.40 -3.09 -5.14
C GLY A 89 8.22 -4.18 -4.07
N SER A 90 6.98 -4.62 -3.85
CA SER A 90 6.65 -5.73 -2.93
C SER A 90 7.31 -7.03 -3.39
N VAL A 91 7.08 -7.44 -4.65
CA VAL A 91 7.67 -8.65 -5.24
C VAL A 91 9.18 -8.64 -5.10
N MET A 92 9.82 -7.52 -5.47
CA MET A 92 11.27 -7.42 -5.41
C MET A 92 11.82 -7.38 -3.98
N SER A 93 11.06 -6.86 -3.02
CA SER A 93 11.39 -6.95 -1.60
C SER A 93 11.32 -8.40 -1.10
N GLY A 94 10.33 -9.16 -1.52
CA GLY A 94 10.21 -10.60 -1.23
C GLY A 94 11.26 -11.47 -1.92
N LEU A 95 12.00 -10.96 -2.91
CA LEU A 95 13.13 -11.64 -3.55
C LEU A 95 14.50 -11.16 -3.04
N SER A 96 14.52 -10.24 -2.07
CA SER A 96 15.75 -9.64 -1.59
C SER A 96 16.55 -10.58 -0.69
N ASN A 97 17.87 -10.63 -0.92
CA ASN A 97 18.81 -11.48 -0.17
C ASN A 97 19.86 -10.65 0.59
N SER A 98 19.69 -9.33 0.66
CA SER A 98 20.54 -8.45 1.46
C SER A 98 19.76 -7.24 1.94
N MET A 99 20.18 -6.68 3.07
CA MET A 99 19.46 -5.56 3.70
C MET A 99 19.43 -4.31 2.80
N LEU A 100 20.51 -4.02 2.09
CA LEU A 100 20.57 -2.89 1.17
C LEU A 100 19.63 -3.06 -0.03
N VAL A 101 19.55 -4.27 -0.59
CA VAL A 101 18.64 -4.58 -1.70
C VAL A 101 17.19 -4.48 -1.22
N LEU A 102 16.88 -4.99 -0.01
CA LEU A 102 15.57 -4.82 0.60
C LEU A 102 15.20 -3.33 0.75
N ILE A 103 16.09 -2.52 1.33
CA ILE A 103 15.87 -1.07 1.52
C ILE A 103 15.62 -0.37 0.18
N PHE A 104 16.36 -0.72 -0.87
CA PHE A 104 16.16 -0.14 -2.20
C PHE A 104 14.76 -0.47 -2.75
N TRP A 105 14.33 -1.73 -2.67
CA TRP A 105 13.01 -2.12 -3.15
C TRP A 105 11.88 -1.55 -2.29
N ARG A 106 12.11 -1.39 -0.99
CA ARG A 106 11.20 -0.66 -0.07
C ARG A 106 11.04 0.81 -0.44
N ALA A 107 12.09 1.45 -0.94
CA ALA A 107 12.01 2.81 -1.47
C ALA A 107 11.07 2.88 -2.67
N ILE A 108 11.21 1.95 -3.63
CA ILE A 108 10.34 1.86 -4.81
C ILE A 108 8.90 1.54 -4.42
N GLN A 109 8.71 0.61 -3.49
CA GLN A 109 7.40 0.25 -2.97
C GLN A 109 6.72 1.45 -2.28
N GLY A 110 7.48 2.26 -1.52
CA GLY A 110 7.00 3.47 -0.87
C GLY A 110 6.53 4.53 -1.86
N ILE A 111 7.21 4.67 -3.00
CA ILE A 111 6.72 5.52 -4.11
C ILE A 111 5.32 5.06 -4.54
N GLY A 112 5.11 3.77 -4.77
CA GLY A 112 3.80 3.22 -5.15
C GLY A 112 2.72 3.45 -4.07
N ALA A 113 3.07 3.22 -2.80
CA ALA A 113 2.18 3.43 -1.66
C ALA A 113 1.66 4.88 -1.55
N GLY A 114 2.47 5.85 -1.97
CA GLY A 114 2.11 7.27 -1.98
C GLY A 114 0.96 7.64 -2.92
N SER A 115 0.55 6.78 -3.85
CA SER A 115 -0.64 7.04 -4.68
C SER A 115 -1.94 6.59 -4.00
N ILE A 116 -1.87 5.52 -3.19
CA ILE A 116 -3.04 4.72 -2.82
C ILE A 116 -3.99 5.55 -1.96
N MET A 117 -3.51 6.02 -0.81
CA MET A 117 -4.35 6.73 0.15
C MET A 117 -4.86 8.10 -0.37
N PRO A 118 -4.03 9.00 -0.92
CA PRO A 118 -4.52 10.29 -1.38
C PRO A 118 -5.52 10.15 -2.52
N ILE A 119 -5.22 9.31 -3.53
CA ILE A 119 -6.12 9.16 -4.67
C ILE A 119 -7.40 8.42 -4.27
N SER A 120 -7.34 7.42 -3.38
CA SER A 120 -8.56 6.79 -2.83
C SER A 120 -9.47 7.82 -2.15
N ASN A 121 -8.91 8.66 -1.29
CA ASN A 121 -9.69 9.68 -0.58
C ASN A 121 -10.26 10.72 -1.55
N THR A 122 -9.50 11.11 -2.58
CA THR A 122 -10.01 12.01 -3.61
C THR A 122 -11.12 11.38 -4.45
N ILE A 123 -10.99 10.10 -4.85
CA ILE A 123 -12.06 9.42 -5.59
C ILE A 123 -13.33 9.32 -4.74
N ILE A 124 -13.22 8.98 -3.45
CA ILE A 124 -14.37 8.95 -2.53
C ILE A 124 -15.03 10.34 -2.45
N ALA A 125 -14.23 11.40 -2.33
CA ALA A 125 -14.74 12.77 -2.32
C ALA A 125 -15.43 13.13 -3.65
N ASP A 126 -14.90 12.68 -4.79
CA ASP A 126 -15.45 12.98 -6.11
C ASP A 126 -16.78 12.25 -6.38
N ILE A 127 -16.97 11.00 -5.90
CA ILE A 127 -18.13 10.16 -6.24
C ILE A 127 -19.28 10.19 -5.22
N TYR A 128 -19.05 10.65 -3.99
CA TYR A 128 -20.09 10.76 -2.95
C TYR A 128 -20.48 12.22 -2.65
N PRO A 129 -21.76 12.48 -2.32
CA PRO A 129 -22.20 13.80 -1.85
C PRO A 129 -21.69 14.07 -0.42
N LEU A 130 -21.58 15.35 -0.04
CA LEU A 130 -20.89 15.82 1.16
C LEU A 130 -21.37 15.12 2.45
N GLU A 131 -22.67 14.84 2.54
CA GLU A 131 -23.32 14.23 3.71
C GLU A 131 -22.87 12.78 3.94
N LYS A 132 -22.49 12.06 2.87
CA LYS A 132 -22.03 10.66 2.94
C LYS A 132 -20.51 10.53 2.92
N ARG A 133 -19.78 11.56 2.49
CA ARG A 133 -18.31 11.52 2.36
C ARG A 133 -17.63 11.15 3.67
N ALA A 134 -18.02 11.77 4.79
CA ALA A 134 -17.41 11.49 6.08
C ALA A 134 -17.58 10.02 6.51
N GLN A 135 -18.76 9.43 6.26
CA GLN A 135 -19.04 8.03 6.56
C GLN A 135 -18.18 7.10 5.71
N VAL A 136 -18.08 7.34 4.40
CA VAL A 136 -17.30 6.48 3.48
C VAL A 136 -15.80 6.64 3.70
N LEU A 137 -15.31 7.85 3.96
CA LEU A 137 -13.91 8.09 4.34
C LEU A 137 -13.58 7.44 5.69
N GLY A 138 -14.51 7.47 6.65
CA GLY A 138 -14.40 6.74 7.91
C GLY A 138 -14.32 5.23 7.70
N LEU A 139 -15.18 4.68 6.85
CA LEU A 139 -15.13 3.26 6.45
C LEU A 139 -13.78 2.93 5.80
N ASN A 140 -13.31 3.75 4.85
CA ASN A 140 -12.02 3.55 4.20
C ASN A 140 -10.86 3.61 5.21
N SER A 141 -10.95 4.51 6.19
CA SER A 141 -9.95 4.63 7.26
C SER A 141 -9.98 3.46 8.24
N SER A 142 -11.13 2.79 8.41
CA SER A 142 -11.23 1.59 9.26
C SER A 142 -10.32 0.44 8.79
N ALA A 143 -9.91 0.45 7.52
CA ALA A 143 -8.92 -0.48 6.98
C ALA A 143 -7.62 -0.51 7.80
N TRP A 144 -7.15 0.65 8.31
CA TRP A 144 -5.98 0.72 9.20
C TRP A 144 -6.22 0.04 10.55
N GLY A 145 -7.40 0.24 11.13
CA GLY A 145 -7.78 -0.40 12.40
C GLY A 145 -7.93 -1.91 12.27
N ILE A 146 -8.43 -2.40 11.14
CA ILE A 146 -8.53 -3.84 10.86
C ILE A 146 -7.12 -4.40 10.59
N ALA A 147 -6.31 -3.71 9.78
CA ALA A 147 -4.95 -4.14 9.45
C ALA A 147 -4.05 -4.20 10.69
N SER A 148 -4.21 -3.30 11.66
CA SER A 148 -3.38 -3.31 12.88
C SER A 148 -3.55 -4.58 13.73
N VAL A 149 -4.69 -5.27 13.60
CA VAL A 149 -4.96 -6.54 14.27
C VAL A 149 -4.60 -7.73 13.39
N ILE A 150 -5.03 -7.70 12.12
CA ILE A 150 -4.85 -8.83 11.20
C ILE A 150 -3.38 -8.99 10.79
N ALA A 151 -2.66 -7.89 10.54
CA ALA A 151 -1.30 -7.94 10.01
C ALA A 151 -0.29 -8.58 10.98
N PRO A 152 -0.26 -8.27 12.30
CA PRO A 152 0.66 -8.96 13.22
C PRO A 152 0.34 -10.45 13.37
N LEU A 153 -0.94 -10.83 13.36
CA LEU A 153 -1.36 -12.23 13.44
C LEU A 153 -0.89 -13.01 12.20
N LEU A 154 -1.14 -12.47 11.01
CA LEU A 154 -0.68 -13.08 9.76
C LEU A 154 0.85 -13.07 9.65
N GLY A 155 1.50 -11.97 10.03
CA GLY A 155 2.96 -11.82 10.00
C GLY A 155 3.65 -12.82 10.90
N GLY A 156 3.19 -12.97 12.14
CA GLY A 156 3.69 -13.98 13.07
C GLY A 156 3.53 -15.39 12.50
N PHE A 157 2.32 -15.74 12.04
CA PHE A 157 2.08 -17.05 11.42
C PHE A 157 2.98 -17.33 10.21
N ILE A 158 3.16 -16.35 9.30
CA ILE A 158 4.00 -16.48 8.11
C ILE A 158 5.46 -16.67 8.51
N VAL A 159 5.96 -15.89 9.46
CA VAL A 159 7.35 -15.98 9.91
C VAL A 159 7.62 -17.28 10.67
N ASP A 160 6.64 -17.78 11.44
CA ASP A 160 6.78 -19.01 12.22
C ASP A 160 6.69 -20.29 11.36
N ARG A 161 5.87 -20.28 10.30
CA ARG A 161 5.57 -21.48 9.49
C ARG A 161 6.19 -21.48 8.11
N LEU A 162 6.52 -20.30 7.58
CA LEU A 162 7.08 -20.09 6.26
C LEU A 162 8.36 -19.26 6.41
N SER A 163 8.70 -18.48 5.38
CA SER A 163 9.80 -17.52 5.40
C SER A 163 9.25 -16.10 5.42
N TRP A 164 9.97 -15.16 6.04
CA TRP A 164 9.61 -13.74 6.06
C TRP A 164 9.42 -13.16 4.65
N HIS A 165 10.07 -13.71 3.62
CA HIS A 165 9.89 -13.29 2.21
C HIS A 165 8.41 -13.29 1.79
N TRP A 166 7.60 -14.21 2.32
CA TRP A 166 6.19 -14.34 1.99
C TRP A 166 5.32 -13.18 2.45
N ILE A 167 5.74 -12.40 3.45
CA ILE A 167 4.98 -11.21 3.89
C ILE A 167 4.86 -10.19 2.75
N PHE A 168 5.83 -10.16 1.84
CA PHE A 168 5.83 -9.25 0.69
C PHE A 168 5.00 -9.78 -0.49
N PHE A 169 4.60 -11.05 -0.47
CA PHE A 169 3.82 -11.66 -1.56
C PHE A 169 2.30 -11.66 -1.28
N ILE A 170 1.87 -11.36 -0.05
CA ILE A 170 0.46 -11.40 0.35
C ILE A 170 -0.44 -10.45 -0.44
N ASN A 171 0.13 -9.37 -0.96
CA ASN A 171 -0.60 -8.31 -1.65
C ASN A 171 -0.76 -8.58 -3.17
N LEU A 172 -0.04 -9.57 -3.73
CA LEU A 172 -0.08 -9.88 -5.17
C LEU A 172 -1.46 -10.32 -5.68
N PRO A 173 -2.23 -11.19 -4.99
CA PRO A 173 -3.54 -11.63 -5.49
C PRO A 173 -4.59 -10.52 -5.57
N ILE A 174 -4.31 -9.38 -4.93
CA ILE A 174 -5.26 -8.31 -4.70
C ILE A 174 -5.12 -7.20 -5.76
N GLY A 175 -3.89 -6.90 -6.19
CA GLY A 175 -3.62 -5.75 -7.03
C GLY A 175 -3.34 -6.06 -8.50
#